data_AF-A0A349S9E7-F1
#
_entry.id   AF-A0A349S9E7-F1
#
_cell.length_a   1.000
_cell.length_b   1.000
_cell.length_c   1.000
_cell.angle_alpha   90.00
_cell.angle_beta   90.00
_cell.angle_gamma   90.00
#
_symmetry.space_group_name_H-M   'P 1'
#
loop_
_entity.id
_entity.type
_entity.pdbx_description
1 polymer ?
#
loop_
_entity_poly.entity_id
_entity_poly.type
_entity_poly.pdbx_seq_one_letter_code
_entity_poly.pdbx_strand_id
1 'polypeptide(L)'
;MGAIDFMFLFIVSLSSFALVAVLSAGVIRYGPRFGLLDTPVARSAHVAPKPLGGGAALAAPYFLCVIWFVASAAISESALAYLGCLFIVVLGFSDDRWQLSSKIRLPVQFIVSVAAVRAIGVDSVDFGFFSLSEPFTLSLLAVLSLVWLCNLTNFMDGIDGIAASQLLVTSLSCVVLLVGLEDGLEGVLEGVL
;
A
#
# COMPACT_ATOMS: atom_id res chain seq x y z
N MET A 1 -6.86 2.34 25.55
CA MET A 1 -7.07 1.39 24.44
C MET A 1 -6.46 0.08 24.91
N GLY A 2 -7.26 -0.99 25.09
CA GLY A 2 -6.68 -2.26 25.57
C GLY A 2 -5.59 -2.70 24.61
N ALA A 3 -4.46 -3.18 25.14
CA ALA A 3 -3.37 -3.72 24.35
C ALA A 3 -3.97 -4.62 23.27
N ILE A 4 -3.77 -4.27 22.00
CA ILE A 4 -4.18 -5.13 20.90
C ILE A 4 -3.39 -6.42 21.11
N ASP A 5 -4.08 -7.48 21.52
CA ASP A 5 -3.43 -8.73 21.89
C ASP A 5 -2.62 -9.24 20.69
N PHE A 6 -1.38 -9.66 20.94
CA PHE A 6 -0.55 -10.31 19.94
C PHE A 6 -1.29 -11.47 19.25
N MET A 7 -2.12 -12.19 20.01
CA MET A 7 -2.99 -13.25 19.47
C MET A 7 -4.02 -12.70 18.48
N PHE A 8 -4.61 -11.53 18.75
CA PHE A 8 -5.56 -10.88 17.83
C PHE A 8 -4.87 -10.47 16.53
N LEU A 9 -3.71 -9.80 16.60
CA LEU A 9 -2.93 -9.43 15.41
C LEU A 9 -2.55 -10.65 14.59
N PHE A 10 -2.08 -11.72 15.24
CA PHE A 10 -1.73 -12.97 14.57
C PHE A 10 -2.92 -13.59 13.83
N ILE A 11 -4.09 -13.64 14.47
CA ILE A 11 -5.33 -14.16 13.85
C ILE A 11 -5.72 -13.31 12.64
N VAL A 12 -5.67 -11.99 12.75
CA VAL A 12 -5.99 -11.07 11.63
C VAL A 12 -5.01 -11.28 10.48
N SER A 13 -3.70 -11.35 10.74
CA SER A 13 -2.68 -11.59 9.72
C SER A 13 -2.87 -12.94 9.01
N LEU A 14 -3.11 -14.01 9.77
CA LEU A 14 -3.32 -15.34 9.19
C LEU A 14 -4.61 -15.40 8.37
N SER A 15 -5.67 -14.77 8.86
CA SER A 15 -6.96 -14.68 8.15
C SER A 15 -6.82 -13.89 6.84
N SER A 16 -6.10 -12.76 6.87
CA SER A 16 -5.78 -11.97 5.68
C SER A 16 -4.97 -12.77 4.67
N PHE A 17 -3.94 -13.50 5.11
CA PHE A 17 -3.15 -14.37 4.24
C PHE A 17 -4.01 -15.46 3.58
N ALA A 18 -4.84 -16.16 4.36
CA ALA A 18 -5.76 -17.17 3.85
C ALA A 18 -6.73 -16.57 2.82
N LEU A 19 -7.27 -15.38 3.10
CA LEU A 19 -8.17 -14.68 2.19
C LEU A 19 -7.48 -14.30 0.88
N VAL A 20 -6.27 -13.73 0.93
CA VAL A 20 -5.46 -13.45 -0.27
C VAL A 20 -5.25 -14.72 -1.09
N ALA A 21 -4.90 -15.84 -0.44
CA ALA A 21 -4.65 -17.11 -1.11
C ALA A 21 -5.88 -17.62 -1.85
N VAL A 22 -7.06 -17.58 -1.20
CA VAL A 22 -8.34 -17.97 -1.80
C VAL A 22 -8.72 -17.05 -2.97
N LEU A 23 -8.60 -15.73 -2.79
CA LEU A 23 -8.92 -14.76 -3.84
C LEU A 23 -7.97 -14.89 -5.04
N SER A 24 -6.67 -15.08 -4.80
CA SER A 24 -5.67 -15.30 -5.84
C SER A 24 -5.94 -16.59 -6.61
N ALA A 25 -6.26 -17.69 -5.91
CA ALA A 25 -6.67 -18.93 -6.55
C ALA A 25 -7.95 -18.75 -7.40
N GLY A 26 -8.89 -17.93 -6.93
CA GLY A 26 -10.09 -17.53 -7.67
C GLY A 26 -9.75 -16.76 -8.95
N VAL A 27 -8.87 -15.75 -8.88
CA VAL A 27 -8.38 -14.99 -10.03
C VAL A 27 -7.73 -15.92 -11.05
N ILE A 28 -6.88 -16.85 -10.59
CA ILE A 28 -6.21 -17.81 -11.48
C ILE A 28 -7.22 -18.73 -12.18
N ARG A 29 -8.21 -19.23 -11.43
CA ARG A 29 -9.20 -20.20 -11.95
C ARG A 29 -10.25 -19.57 -12.85
N TYR A 30 -10.71 -18.37 -12.53
CA TYR A 30 -11.85 -17.73 -13.19
C TYR A 30 -11.48 -16.53 -14.06
N GLY A 31 -10.34 -15.88 -13.84
CA GLY A 31 -9.84 -14.77 -14.66
C GLY A 31 -9.86 -15.04 -16.17
N PRO A 32 -9.42 -16.23 -16.65
CA PRO A 32 -9.49 -16.57 -18.07
C PRO A 32 -10.91 -16.53 -18.65
N ARG A 33 -11.93 -16.87 -17.85
CA ARG A 33 -13.34 -16.87 -18.29
C ARG A 33 -13.90 -15.47 -18.51
N PHE A 34 -13.32 -14.47 -17.84
CA PHE A 34 -13.69 -13.06 -17.96
C PHE A 34 -12.80 -12.29 -18.95
N GLY A 35 -11.87 -12.98 -19.64
CA GLY A 35 -10.92 -12.33 -20.55
C GLY A 35 -9.88 -11.45 -19.83
N LEU A 36 -9.68 -11.68 -18.53
CA LEU A 36 -8.66 -11.02 -17.71
C LEU A 36 -7.34 -11.78 -17.86
N LEU A 37 -6.73 -11.69 -19.04
CA LEU A 37 -5.47 -12.32 -19.36
C LEU A 37 -4.48 -11.29 -19.88
N ASP A 38 -3.26 -11.33 -19.36
CA ASP A 38 -2.11 -10.65 -19.93
C ASP A 38 -1.51 -11.57 -21.00
N THR A 39 -1.50 -11.10 -22.24
CA THR A 39 -0.97 -11.84 -23.38
C THR A 39 0.50 -11.48 -23.61
N PRO A 40 1.40 -12.45 -23.72
CA PRO A 40 2.82 -12.17 -23.84
C PRO A 40 3.13 -11.37 -25.11
N VAL A 41 3.93 -10.32 -24.95
CA VAL A 41 4.51 -9.53 -26.05
C VAL A 41 6.00 -9.86 -26.18
N ALA A 42 6.67 -9.37 -27.24
CA ALA A 42 8.09 -9.68 -27.50
C ALA A 42 9.08 -9.32 -26.37
N ARG A 43 8.65 -8.50 -25.39
CA ARG A 43 9.41 -8.10 -24.20
C ARG A 43 9.00 -8.84 -22.91
N SER A 44 8.01 -9.74 -22.96
CA SER A 44 7.48 -10.43 -21.79
C SER A 44 8.40 -11.58 -21.36
N ALA A 45 8.61 -11.73 -20.06
CA ALA A 45 9.37 -12.84 -19.47
C ALA A 45 8.59 -14.16 -19.42
N HIS A 46 7.26 -14.10 -19.55
CA HIS A 46 6.38 -15.26 -19.56
C HIS A 46 6.01 -15.67 -21.00
N VAL A 47 5.82 -16.98 -21.21
CA VAL A 47 5.50 -17.55 -22.54
C VAL A 47 4.02 -17.91 -22.68
N ALA A 48 3.33 -18.11 -21.57
CA ALA A 48 1.90 -18.42 -21.53
C ALA A 48 1.10 -17.22 -20.97
N PRO A 49 -0.13 -16.96 -21.46
CA PRO A 49 -0.97 -15.90 -20.91
C PRO A 49 -1.19 -16.07 -19.41
N LYS A 50 -0.92 -15.02 -18.63
CA LYS A 50 -1.11 -15.01 -17.16
C LYS A 50 -2.42 -14.30 -16.80
N PRO A 51 -3.19 -14.78 -15.81
CA PRO A 51 -4.38 -14.08 -15.32
C PRO A 51 -4.05 -12.69 -14.75
N LEU A 52 -4.82 -11.68 -15.17
CA LEU A 52 -4.77 -10.32 -14.62
C LEU A 52 -5.57 -10.22 -13.31
N GLY A 53 -5.16 -9.35 -12.40
CA GLY A 53 -5.94 -9.03 -11.20
C GLY A 53 -5.39 -9.56 -9.87
N GLY A 54 -4.14 -10.05 -9.83
CA GLY A 54 -3.48 -10.41 -8.56
C GLY A 54 -3.42 -9.24 -7.58
N GLY A 55 -3.19 -8.02 -8.06
CA GLY A 55 -3.24 -6.81 -7.23
C GLY A 55 -4.61 -6.56 -6.59
N ALA A 56 -5.71 -6.85 -7.31
CA ALA A 56 -7.06 -6.73 -6.75
C ALA A 56 -7.33 -7.78 -5.64
N ALA A 57 -6.81 -9.01 -5.81
CA ALA A 57 -6.87 -10.04 -4.78
C ALA A 57 -6.09 -9.65 -3.50
N LEU A 58 -4.99 -8.91 -3.64
CA LEU A 58 -4.23 -8.34 -2.52
C LEU A 58 -4.92 -7.14 -1.87
N ALA A 59 -5.55 -6.27 -2.68
CA ALA A 59 -6.21 -5.06 -2.18
C ALA A 59 -7.48 -5.35 -1.36
N ALA A 60 -8.21 -6.42 -1.66
CA ALA A 60 -9.48 -6.72 -1.01
C ALA A 60 -9.37 -6.92 0.52
N PRO A 61 -8.45 -7.76 1.06
CA PRO A 61 -8.26 -7.88 2.51
C PRO A 61 -7.84 -6.57 3.18
N TYR A 62 -7.00 -5.77 2.50
CA TYR A 62 -6.61 -4.44 3.00
C TYR A 62 -7.83 -3.53 3.18
N PHE A 63 -8.71 -3.43 2.19
CA PHE A 63 -9.91 -2.60 2.31
C PHE A 63 -10.92 -3.15 3.32
N LEU A 64 -11.02 -4.46 3.51
CA LEU A 64 -11.83 -5.04 4.58
C LEU A 64 -11.32 -4.62 5.96
N CYS A 65 -9.99 -4.63 6.17
CA CYS A 65 -9.38 -4.11 7.39
C CYS A 65 -9.68 -2.62 7.57
N VAL A 66 -9.50 -1.80 6.52
CA VAL A 66 -9.81 -0.35 6.57
C VAL A 66 -11.27 -0.11 6.94
N ILE A 67 -12.22 -0.81 6.30
CA ILE A 67 -13.65 -0.69 6.60
C ILE A 67 -13.94 -1.03 8.05
N TRP A 68 -13.37 -2.13 8.56
CA TRP A 68 -13.51 -2.53 9.96
C TRP A 68 -12.99 -1.45 10.91
N PHE A 69 -11.80 -0.93 10.65
CA PHE A 69 -11.18 0.09 11.50
C PHE A 69 -11.97 1.40 11.50
N VAL A 70 -12.45 1.85 10.33
CA VAL A 70 -13.34 3.02 10.22
C VAL A 70 -14.67 2.78 10.97
N ALA A 71 -15.29 1.61 10.81
CA ALA A 71 -16.53 1.26 11.49
C ALA A 71 -16.38 1.16 13.01
N SER A 72 -15.20 0.75 13.48
CA SER A 72 -14.85 0.72 14.90
C SER A 72 -14.48 2.10 15.49
N ALA A 73 -14.53 3.16 14.67
CA ALA A 73 -14.06 4.51 15.01
C ALA A 73 -12.59 4.58 15.47
N ALA A 74 -11.80 3.55 15.19
CA ALA A 74 -10.38 3.49 15.51
C ALA A 74 -9.54 4.39 14.59
N ILE A 75 -10.06 4.71 13.39
CA ILE A 75 -9.39 5.61 12.45
C ILE A 75 -10.45 6.49 11.78
N SER A 76 -10.44 7.79 12.06
CA SER A 76 -11.40 8.76 11.51
C SER A 76 -10.78 9.83 10.62
N GLU A 77 -9.55 10.28 10.93
CA GLU A 77 -8.98 11.47 10.28
C GLU A 77 -8.35 11.21 8.91
N SER A 78 -8.08 9.94 8.57
CA SER A 78 -7.37 9.57 7.33
C SER A 78 -8.27 9.00 6.23
N ALA A 79 -9.59 9.17 6.32
CA ALA A 79 -10.56 8.60 5.37
C ALA A 79 -10.24 8.95 3.90
N LEU A 80 -9.79 10.18 3.65
CA LEU A 80 -9.43 10.65 2.31
C LEU A 80 -8.18 9.94 1.75
N ALA A 81 -7.22 9.58 2.61
CA ALA A 81 -6.05 8.82 2.19
C ALA A 81 -6.43 7.38 1.81
N TYR A 82 -7.35 6.74 2.55
CA TYR A 82 -7.87 5.42 2.22
C TYR A 82 -8.65 5.40 0.90
N LEU A 83 -9.48 6.43 0.67
CA LEU A 83 -10.14 6.62 -0.62
C LEU A 83 -9.13 6.82 -1.75
N GLY A 84 -8.08 7.62 -1.52
CA GLY A 84 -6.97 7.77 -2.45
C GLY A 84 -6.33 6.43 -2.81
N CYS A 85 -6.07 5.58 -1.83
CA CYS A 85 -5.54 4.24 -2.03
C CYS A 85 -6.44 3.40 -2.97
N LEU A 86 -7.77 3.48 -2.80
CA LEU A 86 -8.72 2.81 -3.68
C LEU A 86 -8.63 3.31 -5.13
N PHE A 87 -8.49 4.62 -5.33
CA PHE A 87 -8.27 5.19 -6.66
C PHE A 87 -6.98 4.67 -7.31
N ILE A 88 -5.88 4.53 -6.56
CA ILE A 88 -4.64 3.96 -7.10
C ILE A 88 -4.83 2.49 -7.49
N VAL A 89 -5.52 1.69 -6.67
CA VAL A 89 -5.83 0.28 -7.01
C VAL A 89 -6.67 0.18 -8.28
N VAL A 90 -7.71 1.01 -8.40
CA VAL A 90 -8.56 1.04 -9.61
C VAL A 90 -7.76 1.51 -10.83
N LEU A 91 -6.92 2.54 -10.67
CA LEU A 91 -6.05 3.03 -11.74
C LEU A 91 -5.06 1.96 -12.20
N GLY A 92 -4.43 1.23 -11.27
CA GLY A 92 -3.51 0.14 -11.57
C GLY A 92 -4.20 -1.00 -12.31
N PHE A 93 -5.36 -1.46 -11.82
CA PHE A 93 -6.15 -2.49 -12.51
C PHE A 93 -6.61 -2.04 -13.90
N SER A 94 -6.96 -0.75 -14.05
CA SER A 94 -7.32 -0.17 -15.34
C SER A 94 -6.12 -0.11 -16.29
N ASP A 95 -4.94 0.21 -15.78
CA ASP A 95 -3.70 0.21 -16.55
C ASP A 95 -3.33 -1.19 -17.04
N ASP A 96 -3.45 -2.21 -16.19
CA ASP A 96 -3.24 -3.61 -16.54
C ASP A 96 -4.17 -4.06 -17.69
N ARG A 97 -5.41 -3.57 -17.67
CA ARG A 97 -6.41 -3.97 -18.68
C ARG A 97 -6.29 -3.21 -20.00
N TRP A 98 -6.03 -1.91 -19.94
CA TRP A 98 -6.14 -1.01 -21.10
C TRP A 98 -4.82 -0.35 -21.51
N GLN A 99 -3.71 -0.62 -20.82
CA GLN A 99 -2.39 -0.02 -21.07
C GLN A 99 -2.49 1.51 -21.16
N LEU A 100 -2.87 2.14 -20.05
CA LEU A 100 -3.16 3.55 -20.00
C LEU A 100 -1.89 4.37 -20.25
N SER A 101 -2.01 5.44 -21.01
CA SER A 101 -0.88 6.35 -21.24
C SER A 101 -0.47 7.05 -19.93
N SER A 102 0.83 7.34 -19.78
CA SER A 102 1.35 8.10 -18.62
C SER A 102 0.70 9.48 -18.47
N LYS A 103 0.14 10.03 -19.56
CA LYS A 103 -0.61 11.31 -19.55
C LYS A 103 -1.89 11.25 -18.70
N ILE A 104 -2.44 10.06 -18.48
CA ILE A 104 -3.62 9.84 -17.62
C ILE A 104 -3.16 9.42 -16.23
N ARG A 105 -2.19 8.50 -16.14
CA ARG A 105 -1.75 7.92 -14.87
C ARG A 105 -1.11 8.95 -13.94
N LEU A 106 -0.19 9.77 -14.45
CA LEU A 106 0.55 10.72 -13.62
C LEU A 106 -0.35 11.78 -12.98
N PRO A 107 -1.25 12.49 -13.70
CA PRO A 107 -2.15 13.45 -13.06
C PRO A 107 -3.00 12.85 -11.94
N VAL A 108 -3.53 11.63 -12.14
CA VAL A 108 -4.33 10.96 -11.11
C VAL A 108 -3.47 10.63 -9.89
N GLN A 109 -2.27 10.07 -10.08
CA GLN A 109 -1.33 9.80 -8.98
C GLN A 109 -0.98 11.07 -8.20
N PHE A 110 -0.72 12.19 -8.88
CA PHE A 110 -0.44 13.47 -8.23
C PHE A 110 -1.64 13.99 -7.43
N ILE A 111 -2.85 13.99 -8.03
CA ILE A 111 -4.08 14.45 -7.36
C ILE A 111 -4.33 13.63 -6.09
N VAL A 112 -4.24 12.30 -6.20
CA VAL A 112 -4.44 11.39 -5.07
C VAL A 112 -3.36 11.58 -4.00
N SER A 113 -2.10 11.73 -4.40
CA SER A 113 -0.99 11.92 -3.45
C SER A 113 -1.12 13.23 -2.69
N VAL A 114 -1.51 14.33 -3.37
CA VAL A 114 -1.78 15.62 -2.70
C VAL A 114 -2.92 15.47 -1.71
N ALA A 115 -4.03 14.82 -2.10
CA ALA A 115 -5.16 14.62 -1.20
C ALA A 115 -4.78 13.76 0.03
N ALA A 116 -4.00 12.70 -0.16
CA ALA A 116 -3.54 11.84 0.92
C ALA A 116 -2.60 12.58 1.89
N VAL A 117 -1.62 13.32 1.38
CA VAL A 117 -0.68 14.11 2.21
C VAL A 117 -1.42 15.20 2.97
N ARG A 118 -2.41 15.86 2.37
CA ARG A 118 -3.25 16.85 3.06
C ARG A 118 -4.13 16.25 4.15
N ALA A 119 -4.55 15.00 4.00
CA ALA A 119 -5.40 14.32 4.98
C ALA A 119 -4.60 13.74 6.16
N ILE A 120 -3.39 13.24 5.92
CA ILE A 120 -2.54 12.65 6.95
C ILE A 120 -1.74 13.73 7.69
N GLY A 121 -1.30 14.78 6.99
CA GLY A 121 -0.35 15.75 7.52
C GLY A 121 1.09 15.22 7.53
N VAL A 122 2.05 16.13 7.61
CA VAL A 122 3.47 15.82 7.79
C VAL A 122 4.07 16.88 8.71
N ASP A 123 4.45 16.50 9.93
CA ASP A 123 4.89 17.43 10.97
C ASP A 123 6.38 17.75 10.86
N SER A 124 7.23 16.78 11.20
CA SER A 124 8.68 16.91 11.08
C SER A 124 9.30 15.54 10.84
N VAL A 125 10.42 15.54 10.13
CA VAL A 125 11.21 14.34 9.86
C VAL A 125 12.58 14.54 10.46
N ASP A 126 12.94 13.64 11.37
CA ASP A 126 14.28 13.58 11.96
C ASP A 126 15.16 12.62 11.15
N PHE A 127 16.26 13.13 10.62
CA PHE A 127 17.27 12.33 9.91
C PHE A 127 18.40 11.86 10.84
N GLY A 128 18.32 12.17 12.14
CA GLY A 128 19.29 11.83 13.18
C GLY A 128 20.44 12.85 13.31
N PHE A 129 20.81 13.52 12.23
CA PHE A 129 21.84 14.59 12.22
C PHE A 129 21.26 15.99 11.95
N PHE A 130 20.04 16.07 11.41
CA PHE A 130 19.24 17.29 11.34
C PHE A 130 17.75 16.92 11.28
N SER A 131 16.89 17.85 11.70
CA SER A 131 15.44 17.74 11.57
C SER A 131 14.92 18.70 10.51
N LEU A 132 14.06 18.21 9.62
CA LEU A 132 13.30 19.06 8.70
C LEU A 132 11.88 19.19 9.22
N SER A 133 11.42 20.43 9.43
CA SER A 133 10.08 20.73 9.95
C SER A 133 9.32 21.75 9.10
N GLU A 134 9.82 22.06 7.91
CA GLU A 134 9.18 23.02 7.00
C GLU A 134 8.03 22.32 6.24
N PRO A 135 6.75 22.68 6.50
CA PRO A 135 5.62 21.88 6.05
C PRO A 135 5.47 21.80 4.53
N PHE A 136 5.83 22.86 3.79
CA PHE A 136 5.69 22.88 2.34
C PHE A 136 6.67 21.91 1.67
N THR A 137 7.94 21.94 2.08
CA THR A 137 9.02 21.08 1.59
C THR A 137 8.70 19.63 1.92
N LEU A 138 8.27 19.34 3.15
CA LEU A 138 7.87 17.99 3.55
C LEU A 138 6.68 17.48 2.76
N SER A 139 5.65 18.30 2.58
CA SER A 139 4.48 17.94 1.77
C SER A 139 4.84 17.68 0.32
N LEU A 140 5.71 18.52 -0.26
CA LEU A 140 6.19 18.36 -1.63
C LEU A 140 6.99 17.05 -1.79
N LEU A 141 7.93 16.79 -0.86
CA LEU A 141 8.71 15.56 -0.85
C LEU A 141 7.83 14.33 -0.66
N ALA A 142 6.82 14.38 0.21
CA ALA A 142 5.88 13.28 0.42
C ALA A 142 5.06 12.99 -0.84
N VAL A 143 4.51 14.02 -1.51
CA VAL A 143 3.78 13.86 -2.77
C VAL A 143 4.68 13.25 -3.85
N LEU A 144 5.90 13.78 -4.03
CA LEU A 144 6.85 13.25 -5.00
C LEU A 144 7.24 11.81 -4.67
N SER A 145 7.41 11.48 -3.40
CA SER A 145 7.73 10.12 -2.94
C SER A 145 6.59 9.15 -3.21
N LEU A 146 5.33 9.52 -2.96
CA LEU A 146 4.17 8.67 -3.25
C LEU A 146 4.03 8.39 -4.75
N VAL A 147 4.14 9.42 -5.60
CA VAL A 147 4.10 9.25 -7.06
C VAL A 147 5.27 8.41 -7.54
N TRP A 148 6.48 8.66 -7.02
CA TRP A 148 7.67 7.89 -7.34
C TRP A 148 7.51 6.42 -6.94
N LEU A 149 7.05 6.13 -5.73
CA LEU A 149 6.79 4.76 -5.26
C LEU A 149 5.79 4.02 -6.15
N CYS A 150 4.70 4.67 -6.58
CA CYS A 150 3.71 4.07 -7.48
C CYS A 150 4.34 3.66 -8.83
N ASN A 151 5.24 4.49 -9.38
CA ASN A 151 5.90 4.19 -10.64
C ASN A 151 7.04 3.18 -10.47
N LEU A 152 7.76 3.25 -9.33
CA LEU A 152 8.82 2.32 -8.99
C LEU A 152 8.28 0.89 -8.85
N THR A 153 7.19 0.70 -8.10
CA THR A 153 6.60 -0.63 -7.90
C THR A 153 6.06 -1.20 -9.21
N ASN A 154 5.45 -0.38 -10.06
CA ASN A 154 5.02 -0.79 -11.40
C ASN A 154 6.21 -1.20 -12.29
N PHE A 155 7.35 -0.51 -12.16
CA PHE A 155 8.58 -0.87 -12.89
C PHE A 155 9.21 -2.17 -12.38
N MET A 156 9.15 -2.43 -11.07
CA MET A 156 9.72 -3.63 -10.44
C MET A 156 8.94 -4.92 -10.75
N ASP A 157 7.65 -4.81 -11.12
CA ASP A 157 6.77 -5.96 -11.38
C ASP A 157 7.10 -6.72 -12.69
N GLY A 158 8.11 -6.27 -13.44
CA GLY A 158 8.62 -6.96 -14.63
C GLY A 158 9.35 -8.28 -14.33
N ILE A 159 9.70 -8.54 -13.07
CA ILE A 159 10.36 -9.78 -12.63
C ILE A 159 9.53 -10.42 -11.53
N ASP A 160 9.16 -11.70 -11.73
CA ASP A 160 8.33 -12.46 -10.80
C ASP A 160 8.88 -12.39 -9.36
N GLY A 161 8.10 -11.80 -8.46
CA GLY A 161 8.37 -11.77 -7.01
C GLY A 161 9.17 -10.58 -6.49
N ILE A 162 9.83 -9.76 -7.32
CA ILE A 162 10.66 -8.64 -6.84
C ILE A 162 9.83 -7.56 -6.15
N ALA A 163 8.75 -7.11 -6.79
CA ALA A 163 7.86 -6.09 -6.21
C ALA A 163 7.26 -6.57 -4.88
N ALA A 164 6.82 -7.83 -4.83
CA ALA A 164 6.26 -8.44 -3.62
C ALA A 164 7.29 -8.54 -2.49
N SER A 165 8.52 -8.98 -2.77
CA SER A 165 9.57 -9.06 -1.75
C SER A 165 9.97 -7.70 -1.20
N GLN A 166 10.04 -6.68 -2.08
CA GLN A 166 10.39 -5.32 -1.66
C GLN A 166 9.32 -4.73 -0.75
N LEU A 167 8.04 -4.88 -1.11
CA LEU A 167 6.93 -4.41 -0.30
C LEU A 167 6.86 -5.14 1.04
N LEU A 168 7.11 -6.45 1.08
CA LEU A 168 7.17 -7.21 2.33
C LEU A 168 8.26 -6.66 3.27
N VAL A 169 9.49 -6.49 2.79
CA VAL A 169 10.60 -5.96 3.60
C VAL A 169 10.31 -4.54 4.08
N THR A 170 9.75 -3.70 3.19
CA THR A 170 9.40 -2.32 3.53
C THR A 170 8.31 -2.28 4.61
N SER A 171 7.23 -3.05 4.44
CA SER A 171 6.14 -3.14 5.42
C SER A 171 6.61 -3.67 6.77
N LEU A 172 7.46 -4.70 6.78
CA LEU A 172 8.03 -5.22 8.04
C LEU A 172 8.91 -4.18 8.73
N SER A 173 9.73 -3.45 7.96
CA SER A 173 10.56 -2.37 8.49
C SER A 173 9.70 -1.25 9.10
N CYS A 174 8.60 -0.86 8.45
CA CYS A 174 7.64 0.10 9.01
C CYS A 174 7.06 -0.38 10.34
N VAL A 175 6.66 -1.66 10.44
CA VAL A 175 6.14 -2.22 11.70
C VAL A 175 7.20 -2.18 12.80
N VAL A 176 8.43 -2.62 12.51
CA VAL A 176 9.53 -2.60 13.49
C VAL A 176 9.83 -1.18 13.97
N LEU A 177 9.85 -0.20 13.06
CA LEU A 177 10.07 1.20 13.43
C LEU A 177 8.93 1.77 14.28
N LEU A 178 7.67 1.45 13.95
CA LEU A 178 6.52 1.92 14.73
C LEU A 178 6.51 1.33 16.14
N VAL A 179 6.73 0.02 16.29
CA VAL A 179 6.80 -0.63 17.60
C VAL A 179 7.99 -0.11 18.42
N GLY A 180 9.16 0.02 17.79
CA GLY A 180 10.34 0.56 18.47
C GLY A 180 10.20 2.01 18.91
N LEU A 181 9.38 2.81 18.23
CA LEU A 181 9.04 4.17 18.64
C LEU A 181 8.10 4.18 19.85
N GLU A 182 7.12 3.27 19.92
CA GLU A 182 6.22 3.14 21.08
C GLU A 182 7.00 2.74 22.34
N ASP A 183 7.85 1.71 22.26
CA ASP A 183 8.69 1.27 23.39
C ASP A 183 9.64 2.37 23.88
N GLY A 184 10.20 3.16 22.95
CA GLY A 184 11.06 4.29 23.26
C GLY A 184 10.32 5.44 23.96
N LEU A 185 9.07 5.71 23.58
CA LEU A 185 8.24 6.74 24.20
C LEU A 185 7.83 6.36 25.63
N GLU A 186 7.46 5.09 25.85
CA GLU A 186 7.13 4.57 27.19
C GLU A 186 8.35 4.65 28.12
N GLY A 187 9.54 4.25 27.66
CA GLY A 187 10.77 4.33 28.45
C GLY A 187 11.20 5.76 28.82
N VAL A 188 10.94 6.75 27.96
CA VAL A 188 11.20 8.17 28.28
C VAL A 188 10.20 8.69 29.31
N LEU A 189 8.92 8.31 29.22
CA LEU A 189 7.89 8.73 30.17
C LEU A 189 8.08 8.12 31.56
N GLU A 190 8.52 6.86 31.64
CA GLU A 190 8.88 6.21 32.92
C GLU A 190 10.16 6.80 33.55
N GLY A 191 11.09 7.31 32.74
CA GLY A 191 12.31 7.95 33.24
C GLY A 191 12.12 9.39 33.74
N VAL A 192 10.96 10.01 33.49
CA VAL A 192 10.65 11.41 33.83
C VAL A 192 9.65 11.54 34.98
N LEU A 193 8.97 10.46 35.38
CA LEU A 193 8.10 10.36 36.56
C LEU A 193 8.79 9.69 37.74
#